data_AF-A0A942I7T7-F1
#
_entry.id   AF-A0A942I7T7-F1
#
_cell.length_a   1.000
_cell.length_b   1.000
_cell.length_c   1.000
_cell.angle_alpha   90.00
_cell.angle_beta   90.00
_cell.angle_gamma   90.00
#
_symmetry.space_group_name_H-M   'P 1'
#
loop_
_entity.id
_entity.type
_entity.pdbx_description
1 polymer ?
#
loop_
_entity_poly.entity_id
_entity_poly.type
_entity_poly.pdbx_seq_one_letter_code
_entity_poly.pdbx_strand_id
1 'polypeptide(L)'
;MIELIEAPAKLYRVGRREDWRGLWYDGEARPVNTIYTLDGAKAADLPMGPHPYFRAFKSRWLSVTDSLEGLCNWFSVKDCVQLINMNYELLKVSVERYARFHFPERGYSHEVYRPDDCVRIRRMDFHAWVRSRVTEKEAA
;
A
#
# COMPACT_ATOMS: atom_id res chain seq x y z
N MET A 1 -11.27 -7.59 -12.83
CA MET A 1 -11.85 -6.41 -13.51
C MET A 1 -11.10 -5.18 -13.03
N ILE A 2 -10.82 -4.21 -13.89
CA ILE A 2 -10.14 -2.96 -13.51
C ILE A 2 -11.16 -1.82 -13.64
N GLU A 3 -11.29 -1.03 -12.59
CA GLU A 3 -12.11 0.17 -12.55
C GLU A 3 -11.19 1.40 -12.45
N LEU A 4 -11.32 2.35 -13.38
CA LEU A 4 -10.61 3.63 -13.32
C LEU A 4 -11.53 4.67 -12.68
N ILE A 5 -11.04 5.35 -11.65
CA ILE A 5 -11.81 6.30 -10.87
C ILE A 5 -11.20 7.69 -11.05
N GLU A 6 -11.92 8.56 -11.76
CA GLU A 6 -11.50 9.92 -12.11
C GLU A 6 -12.01 10.94 -11.09
N ALA A 7 -11.63 10.76 -9.83
CA ALA A 7 -12.04 11.63 -8.74
C ALA A 7 -10.91 11.84 -7.73
N PRO A 8 -10.75 13.06 -7.17
CA PRO A 8 -9.77 13.31 -6.14
C PRO A 8 -9.95 12.42 -4.90
N ALA A 9 -8.86 11.82 -4.44
CA ALA A 9 -8.88 10.89 -3.31
C ALA A 9 -7.67 11.06 -2.38
N LYS A 10 -7.84 10.61 -1.12
CA LYS A 10 -6.78 10.48 -0.12
C LYS A 10 -6.55 8.99 0.13
N LEU A 11 -5.40 8.50 -0.30
CA LEU A 11 -5.02 7.10 -0.21
C LEU A 11 -3.83 6.94 0.72
N TYR A 12 -3.61 5.74 1.23
CA TYR A 12 -2.61 5.44 2.26
C TYR A 12 -1.74 4.27 1.82
N ARG A 13 -0.45 4.34 2.15
CA ARG A 13 0.48 3.24 1.93
C ARG A 13 1.65 3.30 2.89
N VAL A 14 2.32 2.17 3.03
CA VAL A 14 3.67 2.11 3.59
C VAL A 14 4.67 2.02 2.45
N GLY A 15 5.68 2.89 2.48
CA GLY A 15 6.68 2.98 1.42
C GLY A 15 7.84 3.90 1.78
N ARG A 16 8.90 3.82 0.99
CA ARG A 16 10.01 4.77 1.04
C ARG A 16 9.77 5.85 0.00
N ARG A 17 9.79 7.11 0.44
CA ARG A 17 9.53 8.25 -0.44
C ARG A 17 10.68 8.54 -1.41
N GLU A 18 11.92 8.28 -0.99
CA GLU A 18 13.13 8.60 -1.75
C GLU A 18 13.21 7.87 -3.09
N ASP A 19 12.93 6.58 -3.09
CA ASP A 19 13.05 5.67 -4.24
C ASP A 19 11.70 5.08 -4.66
N TRP A 20 10.60 5.61 -4.10
CA TRP A 20 9.23 5.16 -4.34
C TRP A 20 9.00 3.67 -4.05
N ARG A 21 9.90 3.05 -3.28
CA ARG A 21 9.84 1.63 -2.96
C ARG A 21 8.65 1.31 -2.07
N GLY A 22 7.79 0.42 -2.53
CA GLY A 22 6.70 -0.18 -1.78
C GLY A 22 7.10 -1.51 -1.13
N LEU A 23 6.07 -2.28 -0.75
CA LEU A 23 6.25 -3.60 -0.15
C LEU A 23 6.44 -4.69 -1.20
N TRP A 24 5.79 -4.57 -2.36
CA TRP A 24 5.91 -5.55 -3.45
C TRP A 24 6.88 -5.11 -4.55
N TYR A 25 6.92 -3.81 -4.88
CA TYR A 25 7.71 -3.27 -5.98
C TYR A 25 8.48 -2.01 -5.63
N ASP A 26 9.51 -1.71 -6.42
CA ASP A 26 10.14 -0.40 -6.46
C ASP A 26 9.38 0.61 -7.36
N GLY A 27 9.86 1.85 -7.41
CA GLY A 27 9.33 2.90 -8.30
C GLY A 27 9.44 2.60 -9.80
N GLU A 28 10.14 1.53 -10.18
CA GLU A 28 10.25 1.04 -11.56
C GLU A 28 9.33 -0.15 -11.87
N ALA A 29 8.49 -0.54 -10.91
CA ALA A 29 7.66 -1.74 -10.95
C ALA A 29 8.49 -3.04 -11.06
N ARG A 30 9.74 -3.03 -10.58
CA ARG A 30 10.52 -4.25 -10.37
C ARG A 30 10.17 -4.87 -9.01
N PRO A 31 10.05 -6.20 -8.91
CA PRO A 31 9.80 -6.86 -7.63
C PRO A 31 10.91 -6.56 -6.63
N VAL A 32 10.52 -6.15 -5.43
CA VAL A 32 11.44 -6.02 -4.28
C VAL A 32 11.11 -6.99 -3.17
N ASN A 33 9.89 -7.56 -3.18
CA ASN A 33 9.49 -8.67 -2.32
C ASN A 33 9.64 -8.40 -0.80
N THR A 34 9.71 -7.14 -0.36
CA THR A 34 9.82 -6.76 1.06
C THR A 34 8.66 -7.33 1.87
N ILE A 35 7.46 -7.42 1.30
CA ILE A 35 6.31 -8.02 1.99
C ILE A 35 6.61 -9.45 2.50
N TYR A 36 7.42 -10.23 1.76
CA TYR A 36 7.75 -11.62 2.09
C TYR A 36 8.84 -11.73 3.16
N THR A 37 9.51 -10.62 3.49
CA THR A 37 10.53 -10.58 4.55
C THR A 37 9.94 -10.22 5.91
N LEU A 38 8.63 -9.95 5.98
CA LEU A 38 7.95 -9.58 7.22
C LEU A 38 7.36 -10.82 7.89
N ASP A 39 7.54 -10.95 9.21
CA ASP A 39 7.16 -12.14 9.97
C ASP A 39 5.64 -12.43 9.97
N GLY A 40 4.81 -11.40 9.80
CA GLY A 40 3.35 -11.48 9.89
C GLY A 40 2.60 -10.95 8.67
N ALA A 41 3.26 -10.86 7.51
CA ALA A 41 2.67 -10.29 6.29
C ALA A 41 1.46 -11.08 5.80
N LYS A 42 0.26 -10.55 6.09
CA LYS A 42 -1.02 -11.12 5.67
C LYS A 42 -1.24 -11.09 4.16
N ALA A 43 -0.68 -10.08 3.49
CA ALA A 43 -0.86 -9.88 2.06
C ALA A 43 0.31 -10.37 1.20
N ALA A 44 1.22 -11.16 1.78
CA ALA A 44 2.29 -11.81 1.00
C ALA A 44 1.71 -12.61 -0.18
N ASP A 45 0.59 -13.31 0.02
CA ASP A 45 -0.07 -14.15 -1.00
C ASP A 45 -0.97 -13.39 -1.97
N LEU A 46 -1.11 -12.07 -1.83
CA LEU A 46 -1.85 -11.29 -2.81
C LEU A 46 -1.11 -11.34 -4.16
N PRO A 47 -1.83 -11.34 -5.29
CA PRO A 47 -1.23 -11.40 -6.63
C PRO A 47 -0.49 -10.11 -7.01
N MET A 48 -0.08 -9.31 -6.02
CA MET A 48 0.65 -8.05 -6.14
C MET A 48 2.14 -8.25 -6.47
N GLY A 49 2.57 -9.45 -6.88
CA GLY A 49 3.85 -9.68 -7.55
C GLY A 49 3.77 -9.34 -9.04
N PRO A 50 4.88 -9.34 -9.81
CA PRO A 50 5.04 -8.75 -11.17
C PRO A 50 4.08 -9.35 -12.20
N HIS A 51 2.81 -9.00 -12.08
CA HIS A 51 1.75 -9.56 -12.85
C HIS A 51 1.40 -8.57 -13.95
N PRO A 52 1.28 -9.01 -15.22
CA PRO A 52 0.93 -8.13 -16.35
C PRO A 52 -0.33 -7.29 -16.13
N TYR A 53 -1.23 -7.78 -15.27
CA TYR A 53 -2.42 -7.06 -14.81
C TYR A 53 -2.12 -5.70 -14.16
N PHE A 54 -1.04 -5.59 -13.38
CA PHE A 54 -0.55 -4.30 -12.82
C PHE A 54 0.33 -3.52 -13.81
N ARG A 55 0.43 -3.99 -15.04
CA ARG A 55 0.95 -3.25 -16.20
C ARG A 55 -0.15 -2.91 -17.19
N ALA A 56 -1.42 -3.15 -16.84
CA ALA A 56 -2.55 -2.65 -17.59
C ALA A 56 -2.36 -1.13 -17.79
N PHE A 57 -2.60 -0.67 -19.01
CA PHE A 57 -2.32 0.70 -19.45
C PHE A 57 -0.83 1.09 -19.56
N LYS A 58 0.10 0.11 -19.62
CA LYS A 58 1.57 0.34 -19.70
C LYS A 58 2.12 1.26 -18.60
N SER A 59 1.39 1.35 -17.48
CA SER A 59 1.64 2.32 -16.42
C SER A 59 2.28 1.65 -15.20
N ARG A 60 3.03 2.42 -14.41
CA ARG A 60 3.57 1.98 -13.13
C ARG A 60 2.55 2.31 -12.04
N TRP A 61 1.94 1.27 -11.50
CA TRP A 61 0.93 1.40 -10.46
C TRP A 61 1.55 1.16 -9.09
N LEU A 62 1.17 2.00 -8.15
CA LEU A 62 1.65 1.98 -6.78
C LEU A 62 0.51 1.59 -5.84
N SER A 63 0.72 0.50 -5.11
CA SER A 63 -0.24 -0.04 -4.15
C SER A 63 -0.57 0.96 -3.05
N VAL A 64 -1.85 1.16 -2.83
CA VAL A 64 -2.43 1.97 -1.76
C VAL A 64 -3.71 1.31 -1.24
N THR A 65 -4.23 1.84 -0.14
CA THR A 65 -5.56 1.55 0.39
C THR A 65 -6.28 2.88 0.58
N ASP A 66 -7.60 2.87 0.50
CA ASP A 66 -8.44 4.06 0.72
C ASP A 66 -8.60 4.44 2.20
N SER A 67 -8.18 3.56 3.11
CA SER A 67 -8.29 3.72 4.56
C SER A 67 -7.01 3.30 5.29
N LEU A 68 -6.77 3.87 6.48
CA LEU A 68 -5.65 3.47 7.34
C LEU A 68 -5.87 2.07 7.91
N GLU A 69 -7.12 1.75 8.23
CA GLU A 69 -7.56 0.44 8.71
C GLU A 69 -7.25 -0.64 7.67
N GLY A 70 -7.42 -0.34 6.38
CA GLY A 70 -7.10 -1.24 5.28
C GLY A 70 -5.63 -1.67 5.23
N LEU A 71 -4.69 -0.89 5.80
CA LEU A 71 -3.28 -1.31 5.90
C LEU A 71 -3.11 -2.56 6.78
N CYS A 72 -4.02 -2.78 7.75
CA CYS A 72 -3.99 -3.96 8.62
C CYS A 72 -4.36 -5.26 7.88
N ASN A 73 -4.85 -5.15 6.63
CA ASN A 73 -5.03 -6.29 5.74
C ASN A 73 -3.71 -6.69 5.07
N TRP A 74 -2.69 -5.84 5.10
CA TRP A 74 -1.42 -6.10 4.43
C TRP A 74 -0.39 -6.73 5.34
N PHE A 75 -0.28 -6.20 6.55
CA PHE A 75 0.73 -6.58 7.52
C PHE A 75 0.21 -6.34 8.95
N SER A 76 0.85 -7.00 9.91
CA SER A 76 0.53 -6.92 11.34
C SER A 76 1.17 -5.72 12.03
N VAL A 77 0.81 -5.48 13.29
CA VAL A 77 1.46 -4.48 14.15
C VAL A 77 2.95 -4.80 14.34
N LYS A 78 3.32 -6.08 14.46
CA LYS A 78 4.72 -6.51 14.57
C LYS A 78 5.52 -6.12 13.32
N ASP A 79 4.93 -6.30 12.15
CA ASP A 79 5.54 -5.93 10.88
C ASP A 79 5.72 -4.42 10.74
N CYS A 80 4.83 -3.61 11.33
CA CYS A 80 4.99 -2.15 11.32
C CYS A 80 6.29 -1.73 12.01
N VAL A 81 6.65 -2.38 13.13
CA VAL A 81 7.90 -2.12 13.84
C VAL A 81 9.11 -2.51 12.98
N GLN A 82 9.03 -3.64 12.26
CA GLN A 82 10.07 -4.05 11.31
C GLN A 82 10.24 -3.02 10.19
N LEU A 83 9.13 -2.58 9.59
CA LEU A 83 9.12 -1.60 8.50
C LEU A 83 9.70 -0.25 8.95
N ILE A 84 9.37 0.22 10.14
CA ILE A 84 9.97 1.42 10.73
C ILE A 84 11.50 1.27 10.83
N ASN A 85 11.98 0.13 11.34
CA ASN A 85 13.42 -0.14 11.44
C ASN A 85 14.11 -0.27 10.07
N MET A 86 13.36 -0.64 9.03
CA MET A 86 13.82 -0.66 7.63
C MET A 86 13.69 0.72 6.93
N ASN A 87 13.42 1.79 7.69
CA ASN A 87 13.25 3.15 7.19
C ASN A 87 12.07 3.32 6.21
N TYR A 88 11.02 2.52 6.37
CA TYR A 88 9.74 2.74 5.68
C TYR A 88 8.88 3.76 6.42
N GLU A 89 8.08 4.50 5.67
CA GLU A 89 7.23 5.56 6.18
C GLU A 89 5.75 5.26 5.93
N LEU A 90 4.88 5.72 6.82
CA LEU A 90 3.45 5.81 6.56
C LEU A 90 3.16 7.08 5.76
N LEU A 91 2.58 6.91 4.57
CA LEU A 91 2.36 7.97 3.61
C LEU A 91 0.87 8.15 3.34
N LYS A 92 0.43 9.41 3.37
CA LYS A 92 -0.84 9.86 2.83
C LYS A 92 -0.61 10.47 1.45
N VAL A 93 -1.24 9.88 0.45
CA VAL A 93 -1.12 10.25 -0.96
C VAL A 93 -2.42 10.92 -1.39
N SER A 94 -2.35 12.14 -1.88
CA SER A 94 -3.46 12.82 -2.55
C SER A 94 -3.32 12.66 -4.05
N VAL A 95 -4.35 12.16 -4.70
CA VAL A 95 -4.37 11.85 -6.13
C VAL A 95 -5.60 12.45 -6.78
N GLU A 96 -5.54 12.71 -8.09
CA GLU A 96 -6.70 13.13 -8.90
C GLU A 96 -7.43 11.95 -9.54
N ARG A 97 -6.72 10.84 -9.73
CA ARG A 97 -7.21 9.62 -10.34
C ARG A 97 -6.53 8.43 -9.69
N TYR A 98 -7.26 7.33 -9.58
CA TYR A 98 -6.73 6.05 -9.12
C TYR A 98 -7.46 4.91 -9.82
N ALA A 99 -6.95 3.69 -9.71
CA ALA A 99 -7.63 2.50 -10.19
C ALA A 99 -7.90 1.53 -9.05
N ARG A 100 -9.01 0.81 -9.17
CA ARG A 100 -9.37 -0.30 -8.30
C ARG A 100 -9.32 -1.60 -9.09
N PHE A 101 -8.46 -2.49 -8.64
CA PHE A 101 -8.34 -3.83 -9.17
C PHE A 101 -9.25 -4.77 -8.41
N HIS A 102 -10.28 -5.29 -9.07
CA HIS A 102 -11.21 -6.26 -8.51
C HIS A 102 -10.72 -7.68 -8.79
N PHE A 103 -10.66 -8.50 -7.74
CA PHE A 103 -10.36 -9.93 -7.76
C PHE A 103 -11.59 -10.72 -7.26
N PRO A 104 -12.65 -10.89 -8.09
CA PRO A 104 -13.92 -11.49 -7.65
C PRO A 104 -13.76 -12.90 -7.11
N GLU A 105 -12.88 -13.71 -7.72
CA GLU A 105 -12.58 -15.08 -7.30
C GLU A 105 -11.99 -15.16 -5.89
N ARG A 106 -11.43 -14.05 -5.39
CA ARG A 106 -10.86 -13.93 -4.04
C ARG A 106 -11.67 -13.00 -3.13
N GLY A 107 -12.79 -12.47 -3.60
CA GLY A 107 -13.64 -11.54 -2.84
C GLY A 107 -12.93 -10.26 -2.37
N TYR A 108 -11.95 -9.77 -3.12
CA TYR A 108 -11.09 -8.66 -2.70
C TYR A 108 -10.88 -7.63 -3.83
N SER A 109 -10.69 -6.36 -3.45
CA SER A 109 -10.32 -5.28 -4.35
C SER A 109 -9.14 -4.47 -3.81
N HIS A 110 -8.29 -3.97 -4.71
CA HIS A 110 -7.06 -3.27 -4.36
C HIS A 110 -6.92 -1.95 -5.09
N GLU A 111 -6.68 -0.88 -4.35
CA GLU A 111 -6.44 0.44 -4.90
C GLU A 111 -4.98 0.61 -5.34
N VAL A 112 -4.80 1.30 -6.46
CA VAL A 112 -3.51 1.73 -6.96
C VAL A 112 -3.59 3.15 -7.51
N TYR A 113 -2.47 3.85 -7.55
CA TYR A 113 -2.36 5.12 -8.26
C TYR A 113 -1.10 5.14 -9.13
N ARG A 114 -1.07 5.99 -10.16
CA ARG A 114 0.17 6.25 -10.92
C ARG A 114 0.92 7.39 -10.26
N PRO A 115 2.26 7.40 -10.30
CA PRO A 115 3.05 8.57 -9.88
C PRO A 115 2.55 9.88 -10.50
N ASP A 116 2.18 9.86 -11.77
CA ASP A 116 1.71 11.06 -12.51
C ASP A 116 0.35 11.58 -12.03
N ASP A 117 -0.48 10.73 -11.42
CA ASP A 117 -1.78 11.14 -10.84
C ASP A 117 -1.62 11.68 -9.41
N CYS A 118 -0.40 11.67 -8.85
CA CYS A 118 -0.12 12.10 -7.48
C CYS A 118 0.08 13.62 -7.39
N VAL A 119 -0.84 14.27 -6.69
CA VAL A 119 -0.77 15.70 -6.39
C VAL A 119 0.16 15.99 -5.22
N ARG A 120 0.10 15.16 -4.16
CA ARG A 120 0.84 15.42 -2.93
C ARG A 120 1.06 14.17 -2.10
N ILE A 121 2.25 14.04 -1.54
CA ILE A 121 2.56 13.04 -0.51
C ILE A 121 2.83 13.76 0.81
N ARG A 122 2.22 13.28 1.90
CA ARG A 122 2.52 13.70 3.28
C ARG A 122 2.94 12.50 4.10
N ARG A 123 4.05 12.63 4.82
CA ARG A 123 4.41 11.69 5.88
C ARG A 123 3.40 11.81 7.02
N MET A 124 3.01 10.67 7.56
CA MET A 124 2.23 10.57 8.79
C MET A 124 3.12 10.04 9.92
N ASP A 125 2.69 10.26 11.16
CA ASP A 125 3.36 9.67 12.32
C ASP A 125 3.05 8.18 12.38
N PHE A 126 3.96 7.37 11.81
CA PHE A 126 3.84 5.92 11.78
C PHE A 126 3.85 5.34 13.20
N HIS A 127 4.62 5.90 14.13
CA HIS A 127 4.67 5.42 15.51
C HIS A 127 3.36 5.71 16.26
N ALA A 128 2.79 6.91 16.09
CA ALA A 128 1.51 7.24 16.70
C ALA A 128 0.38 6.35 16.17
N TRP A 129 0.34 6.10 14.86
CA TRP A 129 -0.62 5.17 14.28
C TRP A 129 -0.44 3.75 14.83
N VAL A 130 0.78 3.24 14.91
CA VAL A 130 1.03 1.91 15.49
C VAL A 130 0.58 1.83 16.96
N ARG A 131 0.87 2.86 17.77
CA ARG A 131 0.45 2.91 19.18
C ARG A 131 -1.06 2.83 19.34
N SER A 132 -1.83 3.57 18.54
CA SER A 132 -3.30 3.54 18.66
C SER A 132 -3.87 2.15 18.41
N ARG A 133 -3.23 1.36 17.53
CA ARG A 133 -3.63 -0.02 17.20
C ARG A 133 -3.29 -1.04 18.28
N VAL A 134 -2.28 -0.79 19.11
CA VAL A 134 -1.98 -1.64 20.27
C VAL A 134 -3.02 -1.41 21.36
N THR A 135 -3.32 -0.15 21.68
CA THR A 135 -4.28 0.20 22.74
C THR A 135 -5.71 -0.26 22.42
N GLU A 136 -6.13 -0.17 21.16
CA GLU A 136 -7.45 -0.68 20.72
C GLU A 136 -7.59 -2.20 20.89
N LYS A 137 -6.50 -2.97 20.79
CA LYS A 137 -6.51 -4.43 20.98
C LYS A 137 -6.56 -4.86 22.44
N GLU A 138 -6.09 -4.04 23.37
CA GLU A 138 -6.14 -4.33 24.80
C GLU A 138 -7.51 -3.99 25.42
N ALA A 139 -8.31 -3.18 24.71
CA ALA A 139 -9.64 -2.74 25.14
C ALA A 139 -10.81 -3.59 24.60
N ALA A 140 -10.54 -4.59 23.77
CA ALA A 140 -11.52 -5.47 23.12
C ALA A 140 -11.36 -6.93 23.58
#